data_AF-D3Q7U4-F1
#
_entry.id   AF-D3Q7U4-F1
#
_cell.length_a   1.000
_cell.length_b   1.000
_cell.length_c   1.000
_cell.angle_alpha   90.00
_cell.angle_beta   90.00
_cell.angle_gamma   90.00
#
_symmetry.space_group_name_H-M   'P 1'
#
loop_
_entity.id
_entity.type
_entity.pdbx_description
1 polymer ?
#
loop_
_entity_poly.entity_id
_entity_poly.type
_entity_poly.pdbx_seq_one_letter_code
_entity_poly.pdbx_strand_id
1 'polypeptide(L)'
;MSMEEKWDAWSDGTTLRLSRSWTGYEIYRARFAPDGDGWAVTELQVETDPSRHRDTVNHPGQFVMLVNSLLLDEDDTLEQFQRADRGLRARASLEGLSVGDALGAQFFVPDNREHYRSQTVPDGLWQWTDDTQMAAVLTTHLCEHDEVRQDELARGFAAEFDLYRGYGPGAARLLRRVRDGEDWRQLSSELFGGNGSFGNGAAMRVAPLGAWFADRGTHQVVEQAALSAEITHSHAEGIAGAVAVAVAAALAAADEVPPPVELLTQVIAATPPGAVRDGLMDARDLPDSTRPEDAARLLGNGSATTAADTVPICAWLAIHNLSDFPAAFWATASVGGDIDTNCAIVGGIVSGHLGSAAIPTEWRSAREPLPD
;
A
#
# COMPACT_ATOMS: atom_id res chain seq x y z
N MET A 1 -19.58 -13.69 8.36
CA MET A 1 -20.20 -13.99 7.05
C MET A 1 -19.76 -12.87 6.15
N SER A 2 -18.83 -13.12 5.23
CA SER A 2 -18.43 -12.10 4.26
C SER A 2 -19.67 -11.73 3.46
N MET A 3 -19.94 -10.44 3.34
CA MET A 3 -20.85 -9.97 2.31
C MET A 3 -20.15 -10.28 1.00
N GLU A 4 -20.56 -11.37 0.35
CA GLU A 4 -20.31 -11.57 -1.08
C GLU A 4 -20.62 -10.24 -1.77
N GLU A 5 -19.74 -9.77 -2.65
CA GLU A 5 -19.99 -8.60 -3.49
C GLU A 5 -21.22 -8.85 -4.35
N LYS A 6 -22.41 -8.57 -3.79
CA LYS A 6 -23.67 -8.79 -4.48
C LYS A 6 -23.93 -7.60 -5.39
N TRP A 7 -24.02 -7.90 -6.67
CA TRP A 7 -24.43 -6.97 -7.71
C TRP A 7 -25.89 -7.23 -8.04
N ASP A 8 -26.68 -6.17 -8.08
CA ASP A 8 -28.01 -6.22 -8.66
C ASP A 8 -27.91 -5.79 -10.13
N ALA A 9 -28.27 -6.71 -11.03
CA ALA A 9 -28.31 -6.48 -12.46
C ALA A 9 -29.76 -6.46 -12.93
N TRP A 10 -30.16 -5.43 -13.66
CA TRP A 10 -31.47 -5.40 -14.33
C TRP A 10 -31.37 -4.73 -15.70
N SER A 11 -32.26 -5.14 -16.60
CA SER A 11 -32.34 -4.60 -17.94
C SER A 11 -33.68 -3.92 -18.18
N ASP A 12 -33.65 -2.84 -18.96
CA ASP A 12 -34.83 -2.19 -19.52
C ASP A 12 -34.60 -1.98 -21.03
N GLY A 13 -35.29 -2.80 -21.82
CA GLY A 13 -35.11 -2.86 -23.27
C GLY A 13 -33.69 -3.23 -23.65
N THR A 14 -32.95 -2.26 -24.22
CA THR A 14 -31.56 -2.43 -24.65
C THR A 14 -30.55 -1.85 -23.67
N THR A 15 -30.96 -1.49 -22.47
CA THR A 15 -30.08 -0.89 -21.45
C THR A 15 -29.89 -1.86 -20.29
N LEU A 16 -28.65 -2.24 -19.99
CA LEU A 16 -28.26 -2.96 -18.78
C LEU A 16 -27.80 -1.97 -17.71
N ARG A 17 -28.24 -2.19 -16.48
CA ARG A 17 -27.87 -1.41 -15.30
C ARG A 17 -27.33 -2.35 -14.24
N LEU A 18 -26.18 -1.99 -13.67
CA LEU A 18 -25.54 -2.74 -12.59
C LEU A 18 -25.40 -1.82 -11.38
N SER A 19 -25.92 -2.25 -10.23
CA SER A 19 -25.77 -1.55 -8.95
C SER A 19 -25.15 -2.44 -7.89
N ARG A 20 -24.50 -1.84 -6.90
CA ARG A 20 -24.10 -2.56 -5.68
C ARG A 20 -25.35 -2.84 -4.84
N SER A 21 -25.58 -4.08 -4.45
CA SER A 21 -26.82 -4.49 -3.78
C SER A 21 -27.02 -3.88 -2.39
N TRP A 22 -25.94 -3.42 -1.75
CA TRP A 22 -25.98 -2.83 -0.41
C TRP A 22 -26.16 -1.31 -0.41
N THR A 23 -25.82 -0.63 -1.51
CA THR A 23 -26.02 0.83 -1.64
C THR A 23 -27.21 1.18 -2.52
N GLY A 24 -27.56 0.31 -3.48
CA GLY A 24 -28.57 0.58 -4.50
C GLY A 24 -28.13 1.63 -5.54
N TYR A 25 -26.87 2.08 -5.51
CA TYR A 25 -26.36 3.04 -6.49
C TYR A 25 -25.98 2.33 -7.80
N GLU A 26 -26.46 2.87 -8.91
CA GLU A 26 -26.13 2.43 -10.26
C GLU A 26 -24.68 2.80 -10.58
N ILE A 27 -23.83 1.79 -10.77
CA ILE A 27 -22.40 1.94 -11.08
C ILE A 27 -22.20 1.99 -12.59
N TYR A 28 -22.86 1.08 -13.30
CA TYR A 28 -22.75 0.94 -14.74
C TYR A 28 -24.11 1.04 -15.38
N ARG A 29 -24.19 1.81 -16.46
CA ARG A 29 -25.30 1.82 -17.39
C ARG A 29 -24.77 1.66 -18.80
N ALA A 30 -25.08 0.52 -19.41
CA ALA A 30 -24.67 0.23 -20.77
C ALA A 30 -25.87 0.11 -21.70
N ARG A 31 -25.79 0.74 -22.87
CA ARG A 31 -26.78 0.57 -23.94
C ARG A 31 -26.21 -0.32 -25.04
N PHE A 32 -27.01 -1.28 -25.45
CA PHE A 32 -26.68 -2.23 -26.49
C PHE A 32 -27.45 -1.93 -27.78
N ALA A 33 -26.84 -2.29 -28.92
CA ALA A 33 -27.53 -2.37 -30.21
C ALA A 33 -27.19 -3.69 -30.91
N PRO A 34 -28.06 -4.20 -31.79
CA PRO A 34 -27.76 -5.39 -32.59
C PRO A 34 -26.51 -5.18 -33.46
N ASP A 35 -25.61 -6.15 -33.45
CA ASP A 35 -24.41 -6.19 -34.28
C ASP A 35 -24.17 -7.62 -34.78
N GLY A 36 -24.44 -7.87 -36.07
CA GLY A 36 -24.46 -9.21 -36.66
C GLY A 36 -25.48 -10.13 -35.99
N ASP A 37 -25.01 -11.31 -35.56
CA ASP A 37 -25.82 -12.30 -34.80
C ASP A 37 -25.83 -12.01 -33.28
N GLY A 38 -25.23 -10.89 -32.84
CA GLY A 38 -25.06 -10.54 -31.44
C GLY A 38 -25.47 -9.10 -31.11
N TRP A 39 -24.97 -8.61 -29.98
CA TRP A 39 -25.21 -7.25 -29.49
C TRP A 39 -23.87 -6.60 -29.13
N ALA A 40 -23.71 -5.33 -29.48
CA ALA A 40 -22.54 -4.53 -29.13
C ALA A 40 -22.92 -3.41 -28.15
N VAL A 41 -22.02 -3.11 -27.21
CA VAL A 41 -22.14 -1.93 -26.34
C VAL A 41 -21.92 -0.69 -27.21
N THR A 42 -22.93 0.17 -27.26
CA THR A 42 -22.91 1.43 -28.04
C THR A 42 -22.66 2.65 -27.17
N GLU A 43 -23.00 2.54 -25.89
CA GLU A 43 -22.81 3.60 -24.90
C GLU A 43 -22.56 2.93 -23.55
N LEU A 44 -21.55 3.38 -22.83
CA LEU A 44 -21.30 2.97 -21.46
C LEU A 44 -21.13 4.23 -20.60
N GLN A 45 -22.05 4.39 -19.67
CA GLN A 45 -21.96 5.38 -18.61
C GLN A 45 -21.47 4.65 -17.35
N VAL A 46 -20.46 5.23 -16.75
CA VAL A 46 -19.89 4.76 -15.49
C VAL A 46 -20.04 5.90 -14.51
N GLU A 47 -20.60 5.62 -13.34
CA GLU A 47 -20.67 6.63 -12.27
C GLU A 47 -19.27 6.80 -11.67
N THR A 48 -18.83 8.06 -11.62
CA THR A 48 -17.46 8.46 -11.26
C THR A 48 -17.44 9.43 -10.08
N ASP A 49 -18.59 9.75 -9.49
CA ASP A 49 -18.67 10.59 -8.29
C ASP A 49 -18.04 9.87 -7.07
N PRO A 50 -16.91 10.36 -6.53
CA PRO A 50 -16.22 9.74 -5.40
C PRO A 50 -17.04 9.74 -4.10
N SER A 51 -18.05 10.63 -4.02
CA SER A 51 -18.97 10.68 -2.87
C SER A 51 -20.04 9.57 -2.91
N ARG A 52 -20.20 8.91 -4.07
CA ARG A 52 -21.15 7.82 -4.30
C ARG A 52 -20.47 6.48 -4.51
N HIS A 53 -19.20 6.47 -4.95
CA HIS A 53 -18.36 5.29 -5.12
C HIS A 53 -16.96 5.52 -4.54
N ARG A 54 -16.48 4.59 -3.71
CA ARG A 54 -15.06 4.57 -3.34
C ARG A 54 -14.26 4.06 -4.54
N ASP A 55 -13.20 4.79 -4.90
CA ASP A 55 -12.31 4.71 -6.07
C ASP A 55 -11.74 3.31 -6.44
N THR A 56 -12.60 2.30 -6.62
CA THR A 56 -12.33 1.27 -7.61
C THR A 56 -12.56 1.93 -8.96
N VAL A 57 -11.52 2.03 -9.77
CA VAL A 57 -11.60 2.78 -11.02
C VAL A 57 -12.49 2.02 -11.99
N ASN A 58 -13.79 2.28 -11.93
CA ASN A 58 -14.79 1.72 -12.83
C ASN A 58 -14.45 2.23 -14.23
N HIS A 59 -13.79 1.38 -15.00
CA HIS A 59 -13.38 1.69 -16.36
C HIS A 59 -14.21 0.87 -17.34
N PRO A 60 -14.35 1.34 -18.60
CA PRO A 60 -15.08 0.58 -19.61
C PRO A 60 -14.67 -0.88 -19.77
N GLY A 61 -13.41 -1.22 -19.50
CA GLY A 61 -12.92 -2.60 -19.49
C GLY A 61 -13.50 -3.47 -18.36
N GLN A 62 -13.75 -2.90 -17.18
CA GLN A 62 -14.34 -3.61 -16.04
C GLN A 62 -15.80 -3.98 -16.28
N PHE A 63 -16.55 -3.13 -16.99
CA PHE A 63 -17.95 -3.42 -17.34
C PHE A 63 -18.10 -4.73 -18.12
N VAL A 64 -17.27 -4.94 -19.16
CA VAL A 64 -17.35 -6.15 -20.00
C VAL A 64 -17.03 -7.40 -19.17
N MET A 65 -16.03 -7.33 -18.29
CA MET A 65 -15.67 -8.43 -17.41
C MET A 65 -16.78 -8.76 -16.41
N LEU A 66 -17.39 -7.73 -15.81
CA LEU A 66 -18.48 -7.87 -14.84
C LEU A 66 -19.76 -8.42 -15.49
N VAL A 67 -20.05 -8.05 -16.75
CA VAL A 67 -21.14 -8.63 -17.53
C VAL A 67 -20.89 -10.11 -17.80
N ASN A 68 -19.66 -10.46 -18.21
CA ASN A 68 -19.32 -11.86 -18.48
C ASN A 68 -19.39 -12.72 -17.21
N SER A 69 -18.93 -12.22 -16.06
CA SER A 69 -18.99 -12.97 -14.80
C SER A 69 -20.40 -13.10 -14.25
N LEU A 70 -21.19 -12.01 -14.21
CA LEU A 70 -22.52 -12.00 -13.60
C LEU A 70 -23.60 -12.65 -14.47
N LEU A 71 -23.45 -12.60 -15.80
CA LEU A 71 -24.51 -13.01 -16.73
C LEU A 71 -24.15 -14.24 -17.57
N LEU A 72 -22.86 -14.56 -17.74
CA LEU A 72 -22.42 -15.68 -18.58
C LEU A 72 -21.80 -16.85 -17.80
N ASP A 73 -21.67 -16.74 -16.47
CA ASP A 73 -21.25 -17.82 -15.55
C ASP A 73 -19.86 -18.41 -15.91
N GLU A 74 -18.96 -17.55 -16.41
CA GLU A 74 -17.58 -17.92 -16.71
C GLU A 74 -16.67 -17.62 -15.50
N ASP A 75 -16.42 -18.62 -14.64
CA ASP A 75 -15.60 -18.50 -13.41
C ASP A 75 -14.23 -17.82 -13.65
N ASP A 76 -13.59 -18.06 -14.79
CA ASP A 76 -12.30 -17.45 -15.19
C ASP A 76 -12.36 -15.91 -15.25
N THR A 77 -13.55 -15.33 -15.48
CA THR A 77 -13.72 -13.88 -15.62
C THR A 77 -13.81 -13.15 -14.27
N LEU A 78 -14.36 -13.82 -13.24
CA LEU A 78 -14.43 -13.26 -11.89
C LEU A 78 -13.04 -13.21 -11.24
N GLU A 79 -12.24 -14.27 -11.38
CA GLU A 79 -10.87 -14.30 -10.86
C GLU A 79 -9.99 -13.23 -11.53
N GLN A 80 -10.13 -13.06 -12.85
CA GLN A 80 -9.43 -12.00 -13.58
C GLN A 80 -9.86 -10.61 -13.11
N PHE A 81 -11.14 -10.40 -12.84
CA PHE A 81 -11.66 -9.13 -12.33
C PHE A 81 -11.10 -8.81 -10.94
N GLN A 82 -11.19 -9.76 -10.00
CA GLN A 82 -10.64 -9.60 -8.66
C GLN A 82 -9.14 -9.31 -8.70
N ARG A 83 -8.39 -10.02 -9.58
CA ARG A 83 -6.96 -9.76 -9.75
C ARG A 83 -6.68 -8.35 -10.29
N ALA A 84 -7.45 -7.88 -11.26
CA ALA A 84 -7.30 -6.52 -11.79
C ALA A 84 -7.59 -5.46 -10.71
N ASP A 85 -8.62 -5.68 -9.90
CA ASP A 85 -9.00 -4.81 -8.79
C ASP A 85 -7.93 -4.77 -7.68
N ARG A 86 -7.35 -5.93 -7.32
CA ARG A 86 -6.15 -5.99 -6.46
C ARG A 86 -5.00 -5.18 -7.02
N GLY A 87 -4.75 -5.30 -8.32
CA GLY A 87 -3.73 -4.53 -9.04
C GLY A 87 -3.95 -3.02 -8.94
N LEU A 88 -5.20 -2.56 -9.04
CA LEU A 88 -5.53 -1.14 -8.88
C LEU A 88 -5.26 -0.65 -7.44
N ARG A 89 -5.69 -1.39 -6.42
CA ARG A 89 -5.40 -1.05 -5.01
C ARG A 89 -3.90 -1.00 -4.72
N ALA A 90 -3.17 -2.03 -5.15
CA ALA A 90 -1.73 -2.10 -4.96
C ALA A 90 -1.00 -0.98 -5.70
N ARG A 91 -1.42 -0.65 -6.92
CA ARG A 91 -0.88 0.48 -7.68
C ARG A 91 -1.16 1.82 -6.99
N ALA A 92 -2.37 2.03 -6.48
CA ALA A 92 -2.72 3.25 -5.75
C ALA A 92 -1.88 3.40 -4.48
N SER A 93 -1.66 2.30 -3.75
CA SER A 93 -0.75 2.26 -2.61
C SER A 93 0.69 2.58 -3.01
N LEU A 94 1.21 1.98 -4.08
CA LEU A 94 2.57 2.26 -4.58
C LEU A 94 2.74 3.72 -5.04
N GLU A 95 1.73 4.33 -5.66
CA GLU A 95 1.79 5.74 -6.02
C GLU A 95 1.85 6.66 -4.80
N GLY A 96 1.06 6.39 -3.77
CA GLY A 96 1.10 7.15 -2.53
C GLY A 96 2.43 6.98 -1.78
N LEU A 97 2.89 5.73 -1.68
CA LEU A 97 4.19 5.39 -1.09
C LEU A 97 5.31 6.15 -1.79
N SER A 98 5.35 6.10 -3.11
CA SER A 98 6.45 6.70 -3.87
C SER A 98 6.45 8.23 -3.90
N VAL A 99 5.28 8.87 -3.77
CA VAL A 99 5.23 10.32 -3.53
C VAL A 99 5.68 10.65 -2.12
N GLY A 100 5.27 9.86 -1.12
CA GLY A 100 5.69 10.02 0.28
C GLY A 100 7.20 9.91 0.45
N ASP A 101 7.79 8.86 -0.11
CA ASP A 101 9.24 8.64 -0.24
C ASP A 101 9.91 9.85 -0.90
N ALA A 102 9.61 10.10 -2.18
CA ALA A 102 10.38 11.07 -2.96
C ALA A 102 10.33 12.49 -2.39
N LEU A 103 9.14 12.93 -1.92
CA LEU A 103 8.97 14.24 -1.29
C LEU A 103 9.58 14.27 0.11
N GLY A 104 9.46 13.20 0.89
CA GLY A 104 10.11 13.09 2.20
C GLY A 104 11.63 13.18 2.10
N ALA A 105 12.22 12.52 1.09
CA ALA A 105 13.64 12.54 0.81
C ALA A 105 14.15 13.95 0.48
N GLN A 106 13.29 14.81 -0.11
CA GLN A 106 13.65 16.20 -0.38
C GLN A 106 13.97 16.99 0.88
N PHE A 107 13.45 16.61 2.05
CA PHE A 107 13.67 17.36 3.29
C PHE A 107 14.99 17.02 4.00
N PHE A 108 15.76 16.07 3.47
CA PHE A 108 17.18 15.91 3.83
C PHE A 108 18.10 16.83 3.02
N VAL A 109 17.62 17.41 1.91
CA VAL A 109 18.38 18.36 1.10
C VAL A 109 18.41 19.72 1.81
N PRO A 110 19.60 20.28 2.14
CA PRO A 110 19.69 21.53 2.89
C PRO A 110 18.94 22.72 2.27
N ASP A 111 18.89 22.79 0.94
CA ASP A 111 18.24 23.88 0.21
C ASP A 111 16.71 23.86 0.38
N ASN A 112 16.12 22.70 0.68
CA ASN A 112 14.67 22.53 0.87
C ASN A 112 14.21 22.79 2.31
N ARG A 113 15.09 23.31 3.18
CA ARG A 113 14.78 23.53 4.60
C ARG A 113 13.65 24.55 4.83
N GLU A 114 13.53 25.55 3.97
CA GLU A 114 12.43 26.52 4.05
C GLU A 114 11.10 25.89 3.66
N HIS A 115 11.09 25.05 2.62
CA HIS A 115 9.94 24.26 2.20
C HIS A 115 9.43 23.36 3.33
N TYR A 116 10.34 22.63 3.99
CA TYR A 116 10.01 21.81 5.16
C TYR A 116 9.37 22.63 6.30
N ARG A 117 9.95 23.78 6.65
CA ARG A 117 9.46 24.64 7.76
C ARG A 117 8.11 25.29 7.46
N SER A 118 7.85 25.60 6.20
CA SER A 118 6.63 26.27 5.74
C SER A 118 5.53 25.31 5.27
N GLN A 119 5.80 24.00 5.30
CA GLN A 119 4.94 22.96 4.75
C GLN A 119 4.53 23.24 3.29
N THR A 120 5.53 23.61 2.49
CA THR A 120 5.39 23.77 1.04
C THR A 120 6.27 22.76 0.32
N VAL A 121 5.92 22.42 -0.92
CA VAL A 121 6.71 21.46 -1.70
C VAL A 121 7.83 22.16 -2.49
N PRO A 122 9.01 21.54 -2.62
CA PRO A 122 10.12 22.10 -3.39
C PRO A 122 9.88 21.94 -4.90
N ASP A 123 10.43 22.87 -5.67
CA ASP A 123 10.41 22.80 -7.14
C ASP A 123 11.29 21.65 -7.68
N GLY A 124 11.03 21.24 -8.92
CA GLY A 124 11.86 20.27 -9.64
C GLY A 124 11.38 18.83 -9.51
N LEU A 125 12.24 17.90 -9.94
CA LEU A 125 11.97 16.47 -9.92
C LEU A 125 12.49 15.85 -8.61
N TRP A 126 11.62 15.14 -7.90
CA TRP A 126 11.93 14.44 -6.65
C TRP A 126 12.26 12.98 -6.97
N GLN A 127 13.50 12.57 -6.72
CA GLN A 127 13.91 11.18 -6.86
C GLN A 127 13.39 10.36 -5.67
N TRP A 128 12.87 9.17 -5.95
CA TRP A 128 12.50 8.20 -4.93
C TRP A 128 13.71 7.34 -4.50
N THR A 129 13.65 6.73 -3.32
CA THR A 129 14.73 5.98 -2.65
C THR A 129 14.54 4.45 -2.75
N ASP A 130 15.24 3.68 -1.91
CA ASP A 130 15.10 2.24 -1.80
C ASP A 130 13.71 1.79 -1.36
N ASP A 131 12.98 2.64 -0.64
CA ASP A 131 11.58 2.45 -0.25
C ASP A 131 10.70 2.15 -1.47
N THR A 132 10.67 3.07 -2.44
CA THR A 132 9.94 2.89 -3.70
C THR A 132 10.53 1.78 -4.54
N GLN A 133 11.86 1.67 -4.64
CA GLN A 133 12.49 0.63 -5.47
C GLN A 133 12.05 -0.76 -5.02
N MET A 134 12.13 -1.05 -3.73
CA MET A 134 11.71 -2.33 -3.19
C MET A 134 10.18 -2.51 -3.26
N ALA A 135 9.39 -1.45 -3.03
CA ALA A 135 7.93 -1.52 -3.15
C ALA A 135 7.48 -1.83 -4.59
N ALA A 136 8.14 -1.25 -5.60
CA ALA A 136 7.85 -1.48 -7.01
C ALA A 136 8.15 -2.93 -7.42
N VAL A 137 9.30 -3.48 -6.99
CA VAL A 137 9.63 -4.89 -7.20
C VAL A 137 8.60 -5.81 -6.56
N LEU A 138 8.22 -5.53 -5.30
CA LEU A 138 7.21 -6.33 -4.60
C LEU A 138 5.84 -6.26 -5.30
N THR A 139 5.43 -5.08 -5.74
CA THR A 139 4.15 -4.89 -6.43
C THR A 139 4.12 -5.64 -7.77
N THR A 140 5.21 -5.54 -8.54
CA THR A 140 5.36 -6.28 -9.81
C THR A 140 5.31 -7.79 -9.58
N HIS A 141 6.03 -8.28 -8.57
CA HIS A 141 6.02 -9.68 -8.17
C HIS A 141 4.59 -10.17 -7.86
N LEU A 142 3.80 -9.40 -7.13
CA LEU A 142 2.40 -9.75 -6.84
C LEU A 142 1.51 -9.73 -8.08
N CYS A 143 1.70 -8.75 -8.98
CA CYS A 143 1.02 -8.69 -10.26
C CYS A 143 1.28 -9.93 -11.13
N GLU A 144 2.47 -10.52 -11.04
CA GLU A 144 2.87 -11.72 -11.78
C GLU A 144 2.40 -13.01 -11.10
N HIS A 145 2.48 -13.08 -9.77
CA HIS A 145 2.35 -14.35 -9.04
C HIS A 145 1.10 -14.49 -8.14
N ASP A 146 0.40 -13.40 -7.79
CA ASP A 146 -0.69 -13.34 -6.79
C ASP A 146 -0.32 -13.89 -5.40
N GLU A 147 0.98 -14.08 -5.16
CA GLU A 147 1.58 -14.58 -3.92
C GLU A 147 3.07 -14.22 -3.86
N VAL A 148 3.64 -14.20 -2.66
CA VAL A 148 5.06 -14.06 -2.42
C VAL A 148 5.76 -15.39 -2.65
N ARG A 149 6.61 -15.43 -3.68
CA ARG A 149 7.52 -16.54 -3.95
C ARG A 149 8.93 -16.09 -3.60
N GLN A 150 9.38 -16.44 -2.40
CA GLN A 150 10.55 -15.80 -1.79
C GLN A 150 11.82 -15.90 -2.64
N ASP A 151 12.07 -17.01 -3.34
CA ASP A 151 13.25 -17.16 -4.21
C ASP A 151 13.20 -16.30 -5.48
N GLU A 152 12.00 -16.04 -6.00
CA GLU A 152 11.78 -15.17 -7.15
C GLU A 152 11.87 -13.71 -6.72
N LEU A 153 11.20 -13.35 -5.62
CA LEU A 153 11.22 -12.00 -5.06
C LEU A 153 12.62 -11.59 -4.59
N ALA A 154 13.39 -12.50 -3.96
CA ALA A 154 14.78 -12.25 -3.57
C ALA A 154 15.67 -11.94 -4.77
N ARG A 155 15.48 -12.67 -5.88
CA ARG A 155 16.17 -12.39 -7.15
C ARG A 155 15.74 -11.06 -7.74
N GLY A 156 14.45 -10.72 -7.69
CA GLY A 156 13.93 -9.42 -8.11
C GLY A 156 14.58 -8.26 -7.34
N PHE A 157 14.60 -8.33 -6.01
CA PHE A 157 15.25 -7.30 -5.19
C PHE A 157 16.75 -7.17 -5.51
N ALA A 158 17.43 -8.30 -5.73
CA ALA A 158 18.86 -8.29 -6.04
C ALA A 158 19.16 -7.77 -7.46
N ALA A 159 18.29 -8.06 -8.42
CA ALA A 159 18.42 -7.62 -9.81
C ALA A 159 18.26 -6.10 -9.94
N GLU A 160 17.23 -5.54 -9.29
CA GLU A 160 16.92 -4.11 -9.34
C GLU A 160 17.76 -3.27 -8.37
N PHE A 161 18.50 -3.89 -7.44
CA PHE A 161 19.30 -3.19 -6.45
C PHE A 161 20.24 -2.14 -7.06
N ASP A 162 19.98 -0.88 -6.73
CA ASP A 162 20.82 0.27 -7.06
C ASP A 162 21.44 0.88 -5.79
N LEU A 163 22.77 0.94 -5.76
CA LEU A 163 23.53 1.50 -4.63
C LEU A 163 23.18 2.97 -4.35
N TYR A 164 22.75 3.73 -5.36
CA TYR A 164 22.50 5.16 -5.23
C TYR A 164 21.12 5.49 -4.67
N ARG A 165 20.30 4.48 -4.35
CA ARG A 165 18.92 4.67 -3.87
C ARG A 165 18.76 4.84 -2.37
N GLY A 166 19.82 4.72 -1.57
CA GLY A 166 19.74 5.00 -0.13
C GLY A 166 19.84 3.79 0.80
N TYR A 167 19.93 2.57 0.25
CA TYR A 167 19.99 1.33 1.01
C TYR A 167 20.95 1.34 2.22
N GLY A 168 20.43 0.88 3.35
CA GLY A 168 21.22 0.56 4.53
C GLY A 168 22.36 -0.44 4.22
N PRO A 169 23.54 -0.33 4.88
CA PRO A 169 24.72 -1.15 4.54
C PRO A 169 24.49 -2.67 4.60
N GLY A 170 23.65 -3.12 5.54
CA GLY A 170 23.28 -4.54 5.67
C GLY A 170 22.48 -5.05 4.47
N ALA A 171 21.46 -4.30 4.05
CA ALA A 171 20.63 -4.63 2.88
C ALA A 171 21.47 -4.59 1.59
N ALA A 172 22.29 -3.55 1.40
CA ALA A 172 23.17 -3.43 0.24
C ALA A 172 24.16 -4.61 0.13
N ARG A 173 24.73 -5.07 1.25
CA ARG A 173 25.61 -6.24 1.25
C ARG A 173 24.84 -7.52 0.91
N LEU A 174 23.64 -7.71 1.48
CA LEU A 174 22.81 -8.89 1.22
C LEU A 174 22.43 -8.96 -0.26
N LEU A 175 21.85 -7.89 -0.82
CA LEU A 175 21.33 -7.88 -2.20
C LEU A 175 22.44 -8.10 -3.23
N ARG A 176 23.64 -7.56 -3.01
CA ARG A 176 24.80 -7.84 -3.87
C ARG A 176 25.18 -9.32 -3.87
N ARG A 177 25.23 -9.95 -2.70
CA ARG A 177 25.59 -11.38 -2.57
C ARG A 177 24.53 -12.29 -3.17
N VAL A 178 23.24 -11.95 -3.02
CA VAL A 178 22.15 -12.64 -3.70
C VAL A 178 22.28 -12.51 -5.21
N ARG A 179 22.62 -11.32 -5.72
CA ARG A 179 22.89 -11.09 -7.15
C ARG A 179 24.06 -11.93 -7.66
N ASP A 180 25.07 -12.16 -6.82
CA ASP A 180 26.22 -13.01 -7.12
C ASP A 180 25.91 -14.53 -6.98
N GLY A 181 24.67 -14.90 -6.65
CA GLY A 181 24.17 -16.28 -6.65
C GLY A 181 24.20 -16.98 -5.29
N GLU A 182 24.45 -16.24 -4.20
CA GLU A 182 24.40 -16.80 -2.84
C GLU A 182 22.96 -16.93 -2.30
N ASP A 183 22.73 -17.89 -1.40
CA ASP A 183 21.39 -18.18 -0.84
C ASP A 183 20.95 -17.12 0.18
N TRP A 184 19.88 -16.38 -0.15
CA TRP A 184 19.33 -15.32 0.69
C TRP A 184 18.93 -15.81 2.09
N ARG A 185 18.55 -17.08 2.26
CA ARG A 185 18.12 -17.63 3.56
C ARG A 185 19.26 -17.62 4.59
N GLN A 186 20.45 -17.97 4.13
CA GLN A 186 21.66 -17.92 4.95
C GLN A 186 22.06 -16.46 5.18
N LEU A 187 22.07 -15.65 4.11
CA LEU A 187 22.50 -14.25 4.19
C LEU A 187 21.65 -13.42 5.15
N SER A 188 20.32 -13.53 5.06
CA SER A 188 19.37 -12.79 5.88
C SER A 188 19.50 -13.17 7.35
N SER A 189 19.58 -14.48 7.65
CA SER A 189 19.72 -14.97 9.03
C SER A 189 21.07 -14.64 9.66
N GLU A 190 22.16 -14.60 8.88
CA GLU A 190 23.50 -14.23 9.35
C GLU A 190 23.68 -12.73 9.63
N LEU A 191 22.77 -11.86 9.17
CA LEU A 191 22.87 -10.43 9.43
C LEU A 191 22.93 -10.14 10.94
N PHE A 192 23.71 -9.13 11.31
CA PHE A 192 23.89 -8.66 12.69
C PHE A 192 24.28 -9.77 13.68
N GLY A 193 25.18 -10.67 13.25
CA GLY A 193 25.72 -11.73 14.09
C GLY A 193 24.78 -12.91 14.30
N GLY A 194 23.91 -13.18 13.33
CA GLY A 194 22.96 -14.30 13.39
C GLY A 194 21.57 -13.93 13.93
N ASN A 195 21.29 -12.65 14.16
CA ASN A 195 20.02 -12.19 14.71
C ASN A 195 19.03 -11.72 13.63
N GLY A 196 19.49 -11.48 12.41
CA GLY A 196 18.71 -10.83 11.37
C GLY A 196 18.56 -9.32 11.57
N SER A 197 18.03 -8.63 10.55
CA SER A 197 17.74 -7.19 10.62
C SER A 197 16.40 -6.92 11.30
N PHE A 198 16.39 -6.08 12.34
CA PHE A 198 15.17 -5.50 12.94
C PHE A 198 14.81 -4.12 12.37
N GLY A 199 15.47 -3.72 11.28
CA GLY A 199 15.25 -2.43 10.62
C GLY A 199 13.82 -2.27 10.09
N ASN A 200 13.46 -1.04 9.75
CA ASN A 200 12.17 -0.69 9.14
C ASN A 200 12.09 -1.02 7.63
N GLY A 201 13.17 -1.46 6.99
CA GLY A 201 13.22 -1.67 5.54
C GLY A 201 12.29 -2.75 4.98
N ALA A 202 11.76 -3.65 5.81
CA ALA A 202 10.66 -4.53 5.42
C ALA A 202 9.29 -3.84 5.51
N ALA A 203 9.09 -2.96 6.49
CA ALA A 203 7.86 -2.21 6.67
C ALA A 203 7.68 -1.12 5.60
N MET A 204 8.79 -0.47 5.18
CA MET A 204 8.76 0.63 4.21
C MET A 204 8.15 0.27 2.85
N ARG A 205 8.24 -1.01 2.45
CA ARG A 205 7.86 -1.49 1.11
C ARG A 205 6.52 -2.22 1.03
N VAL A 206 5.88 -2.51 2.15
CA VAL A 206 4.85 -3.58 2.24
C VAL A 206 3.41 -3.10 2.18
N ALA A 207 3.16 -1.77 2.20
CA ALA A 207 1.79 -1.25 2.08
C ALA A 207 1.07 -1.72 0.79
N PRO A 208 1.71 -1.76 -0.39
CA PRO A 208 1.08 -2.31 -1.60
C PRO A 208 0.67 -3.79 -1.49
N LEU A 209 1.44 -4.59 -0.74
CA LEU A 209 1.08 -5.99 -0.45
C LEU A 209 -0.19 -6.07 0.39
N GLY A 210 -0.31 -5.23 1.42
CA GLY A 210 -1.54 -5.13 2.21
C GLY A 210 -2.75 -4.77 1.35
N ALA A 211 -2.61 -3.75 0.49
CA ALA A 211 -3.65 -3.32 -0.44
C ALA A 211 -4.02 -4.41 -1.46
N TRP A 212 -3.05 -5.19 -1.94
CA TRP A 212 -3.28 -6.35 -2.82
C TRP A 212 -4.15 -7.42 -2.12
N PHE A 213 -3.82 -7.79 -0.89
CA PHE A 213 -4.51 -8.87 -0.16
C PHE A 213 -5.72 -8.39 0.67
N ALA A 214 -6.21 -7.16 0.46
CA ALA A 214 -7.32 -6.59 1.22
C ALA A 214 -8.62 -7.42 1.16
N ASP A 215 -8.87 -8.13 0.06
CA ASP A 215 -10.04 -8.99 -0.16
C ASP A 215 -9.83 -10.45 0.28
N ARG A 216 -8.65 -10.79 0.81
CA ARG A 216 -8.23 -12.17 1.14
C ARG A 216 -8.19 -12.48 2.64
N GLY A 217 -8.52 -11.50 3.47
CA GLY A 217 -8.58 -11.62 4.92
C GLY A 217 -7.21 -11.58 5.61
N THR A 218 -7.23 -11.21 6.90
CA THR A 218 -6.03 -10.86 7.67
C THR A 218 -4.99 -11.98 7.75
N HIS A 219 -5.40 -13.26 7.77
CA HIS A 219 -4.45 -14.38 7.84
C HIS A 219 -3.53 -14.42 6.62
N GLN A 220 -4.09 -14.25 5.42
CA GLN A 220 -3.29 -14.25 4.19
C GLN A 220 -2.37 -13.03 4.13
N VAL A 221 -2.84 -11.85 4.56
CA VAL A 221 -2.01 -10.64 4.66
C VAL A 221 -0.80 -10.87 5.58
N VAL A 222 -1.01 -11.45 6.77
CA VAL A 222 0.06 -11.74 7.75
C VAL A 222 1.08 -12.70 7.17
N GLU A 223 0.63 -13.80 6.57
CA GLU A 223 1.51 -14.82 5.98
C GLU A 223 2.37 -14.22 4.86
N GLN A 224 1.74 -13.54 3.91
CA GLN A 224 2.43 -12.96 2.75
C GLN A 224 3.39 -11.84 3.16
N ALA A 225 3.00 -10.99 4.12
CA ALA A 225 3.87 -9.95 4.65
C ALA A 225 5.11 -10.55 5.34
N ALA A 226 4.94 -11.59 6.16
CA ALA A 226 6.05 -12.27 6.82
C ALA A 226 7.02 -12.91 5.80
N LEU A 227 6.49 -13.64 4.81
CA LEU A 227 7.31 -14.22 3.73
C LEU A 227 8.12 -13.16 2.98
N SER A 228 7.51 -11.99 2.71
CA SER A 228 8.20 -10.88 2.03
C SER A 228 9.29 -10.25 2.90
N ALA A 229 9.12 -10.22 4.22
CA ALA A 229 10.04 -9.60 5.17
C ALA A 229 11.29 -10.45 5.38
N GLU A 230 11.13 -11.77 5.57
CA GLU A 230 12.19 -12.73 5.87
C GLU A 230 13.39 -12.68 4.89
N ILE A 231 13.14 -12.28 3.63
CA ILE A 231 14.15 -12.17 2.58
C ILE A 231 15.30 -11.23 2.98
N THR A 232 14.99 -10.15 3.69
CA THR A 232 15.98 -9.13 4.10
C THR A 232 16.00 -8.84 5.60
N HIS A 233 14.92 -9.19 6.31
CA HIS A 233 14.68 -8.88 7.71
C HIS A 233 14.16 -10.12 8.43
N SER A 234 15.03 -11.09 8.70
CA SER A 234 14.65 -12.32 9.41
C SER A 234 14.47 -12.15 10.93
N HIS A 235 14.72 -10.96 11.49
CA HIS A 235 14.49 -10.70 12.91
C HIS A 235 13.00 -10.55 13.18
N ALA A 236 12.52 -11.07 14.32
CA ALA A 236 11.10 -11.04 14.70
C ALA A 236 10.48 -9.63 14.65
N GLU A 237 11.17 -8.61 15.18
CA GLU A 237 10.73 -7.21 15.09
C GLU A 237 10.62 -6.66 13.66
N GLY A 238 11.53 -7.04 12.75
CA GLY A 238 11.47 -6.62 11.35
C GLY A 238 10.26 -7.22 10.63
N ILE A 239 9.99 -8.51 10.90
CA ILE A 239 8.80 -9.23 10.43
C ILE A 239 7.53 -8.60 11.04
N ALA A 240 7.52 -8.33 12.34
CA ALA A 240 6.37 -7.74 13.01
C ALA A 240 6.03 -6.36 12.47
N GLY A 241 7.04 -5.53 12.16
CA GLY A 241 6.85 -4.25 11.50
C GLY A 241 6.19 -4.36 10.13
N ALA A 242 6.65 -5.31 9.30
CA ALA A 242 6.05 -5.54 7.99
C ALA A 242 4.61 -6.05 8.09
N VAL A 243 4.34 -6.98 9.00
CA VAL A 243 2.99 -7.50 9.25
C VAL A 243 2.05 -6.37 9.69
N ALA A 244 2.47 -5.51 10.62
CA ALA A 244 1.65 -4.42 11.11
C ALA A 244 1.28 -3.42 9.99
N VAL A 245 2.25 -3.01 9.16
CA VAL A 245 1.99 -2.09 8.03
C VAL A 245 1.09 -2.75 6.98
N ALA A 246 1.34 -4.01 6.63
CA ALA A 246 0.53 -4.73 5.64
C ALA A 246 -0.92 -4.88 6.11
N VAL A 247 -1.14 -5.21 7.39
CA VAL A 247 -2.50 -5.33 7.95
C VAL A 247 -3.19 -3.97 8.02
N ALA A 248 -2.48 -2.91 8.40
CA ALA A 248 -3.04 -1.56 8.39
C ALA A 248 -3.47 -1.14 6.97
N ALA A 249 -2.62 -1.37 5.97
CA ALA A 249 -2.93 -1.10 4.57
C ALA A 249 -4.12 -1.94 4.05
N ALA A 250 -4.18 -3.23 4.39
CA ALA A 250 -5.28 -4.11 4.00
C ALA A 250 -6.62 -3.65 4.59
N LEU A 251 -6.65 -3.30 5.89
CA LEU A 251 -7.85 -2.83 6.57
C LEU A 251 -8.29 -1.44 6.08
N ALA A 252 -7.34 -0.56 5.75
CA ALA A 252 -7.64 0.73 5.18
C ALA A 252 -8.19 0.61 3.74
N ALA A 253 -7.69 -0.35 2.96
CA ALA A 253 -8.14 -0.59 1.59
C ALA A 253 -9.38 -1.51 1.48
N ALA A 254 -9.91 -1.98 2.61
CA ALA A 254 -11.13 -2.79 2.65
C ALA A 254 -12.38 -1.93 2.39
N ASP A 255 -13.45 -2.58 1.89
CA ASP A 255 -14.73 -1.91 1.62
C ASP A 255 -15.30 -1.20 2.85
N GLU A 256 -15.20 -1.86 4.01
CA GLU A 256 -15.60 -1.34 5.31
C GLU A 256 -14.36 -1.09 6.16
N VAL A 257 -13.96 0.17 6.24
CA VAL A 257 -12.83 0.60 7.07
C VAL A 257 -13.32 0.72 8.53
N PRO A 258 -12.72 -0.02 9.47
CA PRO A 258 -13.06 0.10 10.88
C PRO A 258 -12.74 1.49 11.43
N PRO A 259 -13.42 1.96 12.50
CA PRO A 259 -13.03 3.16 13.21
C PRO A 259 -11.57 3.07 13.72
N PRO A 260 -10.85 4.20 13.90
CA PRO A 260 -9.42 4.21 14.22
C PRO A 260 -8.97 3.27 15.35
N VAL A 261 -9.66 3.29 16.49
CA VAL A 261 -9.34 2.43 17.65
C VAL A 261 -9.54 0.94 17.33
N GLU A 262 -10.59 0.61 16.58
CA GLU A 262 -10.87 -0.78 16.17
C GLU A 262 -9.85 -1.25 15.15
N LEU A 263 -9.49 -0.41 14.18
CA LEU A 263 -8.47 -0.70 13.17
C LEU A 263 -7.13 -0.99 13.84
N LEU A 264 -6.67 -0.10 14.75
CA LEU A 264 -5.45 -0.34 15.54
C LEU A 264 -5.54 -1.62 16.38
N THR A 265 -6.70 -1.91 16.97
CA THR A 265 -6.89 -3.15 17.73
C THR A 265 -6.71 -4.40 16.86
N GLN A 266 -7.22 -4.38 15.63
CA GLN A 266 -7.04 -5.48 14.68
C GLN A 266 -5.57 -5.61 14.22
N VAL A 267 -4.88 -4.49 13.97
CA VAL A 267 -3.44 -4.47 13.66
C VAL A 267 -2.63 -5.07 14.82
N ILE A 268 -2.89 -4.66 16.07
CA ILE A 268 -2.24 -5.20 17.28
C ILE A 268 -2.50 -6.70 17.42
N ALA A 269 -3.70 -7.18 17.08
CA ALA A 269 -4.05 -8.59 17.19
C ALA A 269 -3.29 -9.46 16.17
N ALA A 270 -3.04 -8.92 14.97
CA ALA A 270 -2.31 -9.59 13.90
C ALA A 270 -0.78 -9.48 14.03
N THR A 271 -0.28 -8.49 14.75
CA THR A 271 1.16 -8.24 14.92
C THR A 271 1.78 -9.24 15.91
N PRO A 272 2.87 -9.93 15.55
CA PRO A 272 3.62 -10.80 16.46
C PRO A 272 4.04 -10.08 17.76
N PRO A 273 4.09 -10.77 18.91
CA PRO A 273 4.56 -10.17 20.16
C PRO A 273 5.97 -9.60 20.04
N GLY A 274 6.19 -8.39 20.56
CA GLY A 274 7.45 -7.67 20.44
C GLY A 274 7.28 -6.17 20.66
N ALA A 275 8.38 -5.43 20.55
CA ALA A 275 8.42 -3.98 20.76
C ALA A 275 7.54 -3.21 19.77
N VAL A 276 7.44 -3.67 18.51
CA VAL A 276 6.48 -3.11 17.53
C VAL A 276 5.05 -3.21 18.06
N ARG A 277 4.65 -4.39 18.59
CA ARG A 277 3.29 -4.61 19.08
C ARG A 277 3.00 -3.77 20.32
N ASP A 278 3.95 -3.68 21.24
CA ASP A 278 3.83 -2.86 22.45
C ASP A 278 3.65 -1.38 22.08
N GLY A 279 4.46 -0.86 21.15
CA GLY A 279 4.30 0.50 20.64
C GLY A 279 2.95 0.73 19.95
N LEU A 280 2.40 -0.26 19.24
CA LEU A 280 1.05 -0.16 18.67
C LEU A 280 -0.04 -0.11 19.75
N MET A 281 0.14 -0.80 20.89
CA MET A 281 -0.76 -0.67 22.03
C MET A 281 -0.71 0.75 22.61
N ASP A 282 0.50 1.30 22.78
CA ASP A 282 0.68 2.68 23.22
C ASP A 282 0.02 3.65 22.23
N ALA A 283 0.16 3.42 20.93
CA ALA A 283 -0.44 4.23 19.88
C ALA A 283 -1.98 4.24 19.92
N ARG A 284 -2.61 3.07 20.15
CA ARG A 284 -4.08 2.95 20.29
C ARG A 284 -4.60 3.72 21.50
N ASP A 285 -3.81 3.78 22.57
CA ASP A 285 -4.24 4.37 23.84
C ASP A 285 -3.94 5.89 23.91
N LEU A 286 -3.37 6.48 22.85
CA LEU A 286 -3.21 7.92 22.73
C LEU A 286 -4.58 8.63 22.59
N PRO A 287 -4.80 9.76 23.28
CA PRO A 287 -6.00 10.57 23.08
C PRO A 287 -6.11 11.10 21.64
N ASP A 288 -7.33 11.18 21.10
CA ASP A 288 -7.60 11.75 19.76
C ASP A 288 -7.07 13.18 19.57
N SER A 289 -6.93 13.94 20.66
CA SER A 289 -6.37 15.30 20.65
C SER A 289 -4.84 15.36 20.63
N THR A 290 -4.15 14.22 20.60
CA THR A 290 -2.69 14.16 20.60
C THR A 290 -2.14 14.75 19.31
N ARG A 291 -1.14 15.62 19.42
CA ARG A 291 -0.46 16.18 18.25
C ARG A 291 0.60 15.20 17.73
N PRO A 292 0.88 15.16 16.41
CA PRO A 292 1.90 14.31 15.83
C PRO A 292 3.25 14.35 16.56
N GLU A 293 3.74 15.53 16.93
CA GLU A 293 5.03 15.68 17.59
C GLU A 293 5.04 15.13 19.02
N ASP A 294 3.89 15.13 19.70
CA ASP A 294 3.75 14.57 21.04
C ASP A 294 3.63 13.04 20.97
N ALA A 295 2.92 12.51 19.97
CA ALA A 295 2.86 11.07 19.68
C ALA A 295 4.25 10.51 19.35
N ALA A 296 5.01 11.19 18.50
CA ALA A 296 6.35 10.76 18.09
C ALA A 296 7.36 10.69 19.24
N ARG A 297 7.20 11.48 20.31
CA ARG A 297 8.05 11.37 21.51
C ARG A 297 7.84 10.06 22.27
N LEU A 298 6.67 9.45 22.15
CA LEU A 298 6.33 8.18 22.80
C LEU A 298 6.58 7.00 21.88
N LEU A 299 6.19 7.14 20.61
CA LEU A 299 6.15 6.05 19.64
C LEU A 299 7.42 5.94 18.77
N GLY A 300 8.29 6.94 18.82
CA GLY A 300 9.41 7.08 17.90
C GLY A 300 9.06 7.91 16.66
N ASN A 301 10.08 8.15 15.83
CA ASN A 301 9.94 8.83 14.54
C ASN A 301 10.86 8.23 13.46
N GLY A 302 11.29 6.99 13.66
CA GLY A 302 12.17 6.26 12.77
C GLY A 302 13.65 6.69 12.82
N SER A 303 14.04 7.67 13.64
CA SER A 303 15.46 8.11 13.75
C SER A 303 16.43 6.97 14.11
N ALA A 304 15.95 5.91 14.77
CA ALA A 304 16.75 4.72 15.07
C ALA A 304 16.79 3.69 13.92
N THR A 305 16.09 3.93 12.81
CA THR A 305 15.96 3.06 11.64
C THR A 305 15.48 1.65 11.98
N THR A 306 14.69 1.52 13.05
CA THR A 306 14.15 0.23 13.54
C THR A 306 12.65 0.14 13.30
N ALA A 307 12.14 -1.07 13.10
CA ALA A 307 10.70 -1.28 12.99
C ALA A 307 9.94 -0.73 14.21
N ALA A 308 10.45 -0.94 15.43
CA ALA A 308 9.82 -0.51 16.68
C ALA A 308 9.77 1.02 16.85
N ASP A 309 10.75 1.75 16.31
CA ASP A 309 10.81 3.22 16.34
C ASP A 309 10.05 3.90 15.19
N THR A 310 9.58 3.12 14.20
CA THR A 310 8.98 3.62 12.95
C THR A 310 7.51 3.26 12.84
N VAL A 311 7.18 1.98 13.04
CA VAL A 311 5.87 1.42 12.66
C VAL A 311 4.71 1.93 13.53
N PRO A 312 4.84 2.02 14.87
CA PRO A 312 3.76 2.52 15.71
C PRO A 312 3.29 3.93 15.33
N ILE A 313 4.23 4.86 15.13
CA ILE A 313 3.91 6.24 14.75
C ILE A 313 3.31 6.31 13.34
N CYS A 314 3.82 5.51 12.39
CA CYS A 314 3.29 5.48 11.02
C CYS A 314 1.85 4.94 10.99
N ALA A 315 1.58 3.83 11.70
CA ALA A 315 0.23 3.29 11.79
C ALA A 315 -0.73 4.33 12.40
N TRP A 316 -0.33 4.97 13.49
CA TRP A 316 -1.13 6.01 14.14
C TRP A 316 -1.44 7.19 13.20
N LEU A 317 -0.41 7.74 12.54
CA LEU A 317 -0.55 8.87 11.63
C LEU A 317 -1.42 8.55 10.42
N ALA A 318 -1.21 7.39 9.79
CA ALA A 318 -2.02 6.97 8.65
C ALA A 318 -3.49 6.82 9.03
N ILE A 319 -3.78 6.09 10.12
CA ILE A 319 -5.15 5.77 10.54
C ILE A 319 -5.93 7.04 10.93
N HIS A 320 -5.28 8.03 11.56
CA HIS A 320 -5.92 9.29 11.93
C HIS A 320 -6.07 10.29 10.77
N ASN A 321 -5.42 10.04 9.62
CA ASN A 321 -5.45 10.92 8.45
C ASN A 321 -5.87 10.20 7.16
N LEU A 322 -6.61 9.09 7.25
CA LEU A 322 -7.04 8.30 6.08
C LEU A 322 -7.84 9.10 5.05
N SER A 323 -8.46 10.22 5.43
CA SER A 323 -9.33 10.99 4.55
C SER A 323 -8.63 12.05 3.68
N ASP A 324 -7.35 12.34 3.91
CA ASP A 324 -6.66 13.45 3.24
C ASP A 324 -5.16 13.15 3.09
N PHE A 325 -4.74 12.89 1.85
CA PHE A 325 -3.36 12.52 1.53
C PHE A 325 -2.35 13.63 1.86
N PRO A 326 -2.52 14.89 1.40
CA PRO A 326 -1.64 15.99 1.81
C PRO A 326 -1.55 16.19 3.33
N ALA A 327 -2.69 16.12 4.04
CA ALA A 327 -2.69 16.27 5.49
C ALA A 327 -1.92 15.14 6.18
N ALA A 328 -2.13 13.89 5.74
CA ALA A 328 -1.38 12.73 6.22
C ALA A 328 0.12 12.89 6.00
N PHE A 329 0.52 13.30 4.78
CA PHE A 329 1.92 13.55 4.46
C PHE A 329 2.54 14.59 5.39
N TRP A 330 1.91 15.76 5.55
CA TRP A 330 2.48 16.84 6.37
C TRP A 330 2.49 16.54 7.87
N ALA A 331 1.48 15.82 8.36
CA ALA A 331 1.47 15.32 9.74
C ALA A 331 2.62 14.34 10.00
N THR A 332 2.96 13.50 9.01
CA THR A 332 4.09 12.59 9.09
C THR A 332 5.43 13.28 8.94
N ALA A 333 5.57 14.19 7.96
CA ALA A 333 6.80 14.93 7.79
C ALA A 333 7.14 15.79 9.04
N SER A 334 6.13 16.34 9.74
CA SER A 334 6.37 17.23 10.89
C SER A 334 7.06 16.55 12.08
N VAL A 335 6.99 15.21 12.20
CA VAL A 335 7.63 14.49 13.29
C VAL A 335 9.15 14.29 13.09
N GLY A 336 9.66 14.58 11.89
CA GLY A 336 11.07 14.42 11.53
C GLY A 336 11.55 12.97 11.58
N GLY A 337 12.84 12.79 11.86
CA GLY A 337 13.47 11.46 11.91
C GLY A 337 13.72 10.89 10.52
N ASP A 338 13.21 9.68 10.28
CA ASP A 338 13.32 8.94 9.02
C ASP A 338 12.16 9.33 8.10
N ILE A 339 12.23 10.57 7.56
CA ILE A 339 11.10 11.28 6.96
C ILE A 339 10.57 10.58 5.69
N ASP A 340 11.46 10.21 4.76
CA ASP A 340 11.12 9.45 3.54
C ASP A 340 10.43 8.14 3.91
N THR A 341 11.04 7.32 4.78
CA THR A 341 10.48 6.04 5.20
C THR A 341 9.10 6.17 5.85
N ASN A 342 8.96 7.11 6.78
CA ASN A 342 7.69 7.33 7.46
C ASN A 342 6.61 7.79 6.47
N CYS A 343 6.94 8.72 5.58
CA CYS A 343 6.02 9.24 4.58
C CYS A 343 5.67 8.18 3.51
N ALA A 344 6.60 7.29 3.17
CA ALA A 344 6.38 6.16 2.28
C ALA A 344 5.35 5.18 2.86
N ILE A 345 5.52 4.78 4.13
CA ILE A 345 4.58 3.89 4.82
C ILE A 345 3.19 4.53 4.90
N VAL A 346 3.11 5.77 5.39
CA VAL A 346 1.84 6.48 5.59
C VAL A 346 1.16 6.75 4.25
N GLY A 347 1.90 7.26 3.26
CA GLY A 347 1.38 7.51 1.92
C GLY A 347 0.87 6.24 1.25
N GLY A 348 1.54 5.10 1.45
CA GLY A 348 1.11 3.81 0.95
C GLY A 348 -0.20 3.33 1.54
N ILE A 349 -0.39 3.46 2.87
CA ILE A 349 -1.63 3.10 3.55
C ILE A 349 -2.78 4.02 3.10
N VAL A 350 -2.57 5.34 3.15
CA VAL A 350 -3.62 6.34 2.87
C VAL A 350 -4.05 6.30 1.41
N SER A 351 -3.11 6.22 0.46
CA SER A 351 -3.46 6.15 -0.96
C SER A 351 -4.04 4.80 -1.37
N GLY A 352 -3.70 3.70 -0.66
CA GLY A 352 -4.39 2.42 -0.84
C GLY A 352 -5.89 2.49 -0.50
N HIS A 353 -6.27 3.37 0.43
CA HIS A 353 -7.67 3.66 0.78
C HIS A 353 -8.34 4.65 -0.17
N LEU A 354 -7.68 5.78 -0.45
CA LEU A 354 -8.26 6.90 -1.20
C LEU A 354 -8.17 6.74 -2.72
N GLY A 355 -7.29 5.86 -3.22
CA GLY A 355 -6.96 5.77 -4.63
C GLY A 355 -5.96 6.84 -5.08
N SER A 356 -5.33 6.61 -6.24
CA SER A 356 -4.30 7.51 -6.82
C SER A 356 -4.80 8.94 -7.09
N ALA A 357 -6.11 9.14 -7.26
CA ALA A 357 -6.69 10.45 -7.58
C ALA A 357 -6.60 11.44 -6.41
N ALA A 358 -6.50 10.95 -5.17
CA ALA A 358 -6.36 11.78 -3.99
C ALA A 358 -4.96 12.42 -3.86
N ILE A 359 -3.97 11.91 -4.59
CA ILE A 359 -2.63 12.48 -4.60
C ILE A 359 -2.63 13.72 -5.52
N PRO A 360 -2.19 14.89 -5.03
CA PRO A 360 -2.09 16.10 -5.86
C PRO A 360 -1.34 15.84 -7.17
N THR A 361 -1.89 16.34 -8.28
CA THR A 361 -1.35 16.05 -9.62
C THR A 361 0.05 16.65 -9.77
N GLU A 362 0.27 17.82 -9.17
CA GLU A 362 1.56 18.48 -9.07
C GLU A 362 2.60 17.62 -8.34
N TRP A 363 2.22 16.90 -7.28
CA TRP A 363 3.14 16.05 -6.53
C TRP A 363 3.48 14.78 -7.32
N ARG A 364 2.47 14.14 -7.93
CA ARG A 364 2.69 12.98 -8.81
C ARG A 364 3.56 13.31 -10.02
N SER A 365 3.43 14.53 -10.55
CA SER A 365 4.22 15.00 -11.71
C SER A 365 5.65 15.40 -11.32
N ALA A 366 5.85 15.86 -10.08
CA ALA A 366 7.17 16.20 -9.55
C ALA A 366 7.94 14.96 -9.07
N ARG A 367 7.27 13.89 -8.67
CA ARG A 367 7.91 12.60 -8.35
C ARG A 367 8.50 11.97 -9.62
N GLU A 368 9.73 11.44 -9.52
CA GLU A 368 10.32 10.56 -10.53
C GLU A 368 9.30 9.49 -10.96
N PRO A 369 9.15 9.21 -12.26
CA PRO A 369 8.26 8.17 -12.74
C PRO A 369 8.56 6.82 -12.07
N LEU A 370 7.52 6.05 -11.79
CA LEU A 370 7.71 4.66 -11.38
C LEU A 370 8.26 3.85 -12.56
N PRO A 371 9.03 2.77 -12.30
CA PRO A 371 9.43 1.81 -13.33
C PRO A 371 8.19 1.26 -14.08
N ASP A 372 8.39 0.94 -15.36
CA ASP A 372 7.35 0.44 -16.27
C ASP A 372 6.77 -0.92 -15.84
#